data_AF-A0A934LDN6-F1
#
_entry.id   AF-A0A934LDN6-F1
#
_cell.length_a   1.000
_cell.length_b   1.000
_cell.length_c   1.000
_cell.angle_alpha   90.00
_cell.angle_beta   90.00
_cell.angle_gamma   90.00
#
_symmetry.space_group_name_H-M   'P 1'
#
loop_
_entity.id
_entity.type
_entity.pdbx_description
1 polymer ?
#
loop_
_entity_poly.entity_id
_entity_poly.type
_entity_poly.pdbx_seq_one_letter_code
_entity_poly.pdbx_strand_id
1 'polypeptide(L)' 'MRTTVTIDDALYQRALDVADPGMDKGDLFREAVKVFVRVQAGKRLAALGGKAPLMKAIPRRRPAEVPSR' A
#
# COMPACT_ATOMS: atom_id res chain seq x y z
N MET A 1 23.23 2.92 10.68
CA MET A 1 24.02 2.14 9.71
C MET A 1 24.23 3.02 8.48
N ARG A 2 25.46 3.16 7.99
CA ARG A 2 25.76 3.93 6.77
C ARG A 2 25.93 2.94 5.62
N THR A 3 25.16 3.12 4.55
CA THR A 3 25.14 2.21 3.40
C THR A 3 25.17 3.04 2.13
N THR A 4 25.98 2.61 1.16
CA THR A 4 26.01 3.19 -0.18
C THR A 4 25.23 2.28 -1.12
N VAL A 5 24.32 2.86 -1.90
CA VAL A 5 23.46 2.14 -2.85
C VAL A 5 23.51 2.82 -4.20
N THR A 6 23.56 2.02 -5.26
CA THR A 6 23.45 2.51 -6.64
C THR A 6 21.98 2.51 -7.04
N ILE A 7 21.49 3.64 -7.52
CA ILE A 7 20.10 3.83 -7.98
C ILE A 7 20.12 4.53 -9.33
N ASP A 8 19.12 4.24 -10.15
CA ASP A 8 18.89 4.94 -11.41
C ASP A 8 18.51 6.41 -11.16
N ASP A 9 19.15 7.33 -11.88
CA ASP A 9 18.95 8.77 -11.69
C ASP A 9 17.53 9.20 -12.06
N ALA A 10 16.93 8.63 -13.11
CA ALA A 10 15.58 8.97 -13.49
C ALA A 10 14.55 8.49 -12.45
N LEU A 11 14.78 7.33 -11.85
CA LEU A 11 13.98 6.86 -10.71
C LEU A 11 14.14 7.78 -9.50
N TYR A 12 15.36 8.19 -9.19
CA TYR A 12 15.64 9.07 -8.06
C TYR A 12 14.99 10.45 -8.24
N GLN A 13 15.06 11.03 -9.45
CA GLN A 13 14.40 12.31 -9.76
C GLN A 13 12.87 12.22 -9.60
N ARG A 14 12.24 11.18 -10.16
CA ARG A 14 10.79 10.97 -10.00
C ARG A 14 10.38 10.85 -8.54
N ALA A 15 11.23 10.24 -7.71
CA ALA A 15 10.97 10.12 -6.28
C ALA A 15 11.08 11.48 -5.57
N LEU A 16 11.99 12.36 -6.01
CA LEU A 16 12.10 13.74 -5.50
C LEU A 16 10.93 14.61 -5.94
N ASP A 17 10.43 14.46 -7.16
CA ASP A 17 9.29 15.24 -7.68
C ASP A 17 8.01 15.07 -6.84
N VAL A 18 7.87 13.91 -6.19
CA VAL A 18 6.71 13.57 -5.34
C VAL A 18 7.04 13.58 -3.84
N ALA A 19 8.30 13.81 -3.47
CA ALA A 19 8.72 13.82 -2.07
C ALA A 19 8.20 15.07 -1.37
N ASP A 20 7.99 14.95 -0.05
CA ASP A 20 7.60 16.09 0.77
C ASP A 20 8.71 17.16 0.78
N PRO A 21 8.34 18.46 0.83
CA PRO A 21 9.31 19.54 0.93
C PRO A 21 10.23 19.35 2.14
N GLY A 22 11.54 19.32 1.90
CA GLY A 22 12.54 19.17 2.96
C GLY A 22 12.90 17.73 3.32
N MET A 23 12.36 16.73 2.61
CA MET A 23 12.79 15.34 2.77
C MET A 23 14.25 15.16 2.35
N ASP A 24 15.08 14.62 3.24
CA ASP A 24 16.47 14.32 2.93
C ASP A 24 16.61 12.97 2.19
N LYS A 25 17.82 12.67 1.68
CA LYS A 25 18.07 11.42 0.96
C LYS A 25 17.81 10.18 1.84
N GLY A 26 18.20 10.24 3.11
CA GLY A 26 18.05 9.15 4.06
C GLY A 26 16.59 8.86 4.39
N ASP A 27 15.77 9.89 4.52
CA ASP A 27 14.34 9.81 4.77
C ASP A 27 13.61 9.20 3.58
N LEU A 28 13.96 9.61 2.35
CA LEU A 28 13.42 9.01 1.13
C LEU A 28 13.70 7.50 1.07
N PHE A 29 14.94 7.09 1.35
CA PHE A 29 15.30 5.66 1.38
C PHE A 29 14.60 4.91 2.52
N ARG A 30 14.46 5.54 3.70
CA ARG A 30 13.76 4.93 4.84
C ARG A 30 12.29 4.69 4.51
N GLU A 31 11.62 5.65 3.89
CA GLU A 31 10.24 5.49 3.46
C GLU A 31 10.10 4.45 2.34
N ALA A 32 11.00 4.45 1.35
CA ALA A 32 11.02 3.42 0.32
C ALA A 32 11.10 2.00 0.91
N VAL A 33 11.96 1.78 1.91
CA VAL A 33 12.09 0.49 2.60
C VAL A 33 10.83 0.14 3.39
N LYS A 34 10.24 1.10 4.13
CA LYS A 34 8.97 0.88 4.85
C LYS A 34 7.84 0.48 3.89
N VAL A 35 7.72 1.18 2.77
CA VAL A 35 6.71 0.88 1.74
C VAL A 35 6.96 -0.49 1.13
N PHE A 36 8.20 -0.84 0.80
CA PHE A 36 8.56 -2.16 0.29
C PHE A 36 8.11 -3.28 1.25
N VAL A 37 8.41 -3.15 2.54
CA VAL A 37 7.99 -4.13 3.56
C VAL A 37 6.47 -4.27 3.58
N ARG A 38 5.72 -3.15 3.58
CA ARG A 38 4.25 -3.16 3.56
C ARG A 38 3.71 -3.87 2.31
N VAL A 39 4.24 -3.57 1.14
CA VAL A 39 3.80 -4.18 -0.14
C VAL A 39 4.08 -5.68 -0.15
N GLN A 40 5.27 -6.11 0.29
CA GLN A 40 5.62 -7.54 0.34
C GLN A 40 4.79 -8.30 1.37
N ALA A 41 4.54 -7.71 2.53
CA ALA A 41 3.64 -8.28 3.53
C ALA A 41 2.22 -8.45 2.97
N GLY A 42 1.68 -7.43 2.29
CA GLY A 42 0.38 -7.51 1.62
C GLY A 42 0.32 -8.59 0.54
N LYS A 43 1.36 -8.69 -0.30
CA LYS A 43 1.47 -9.76 -1.32
C LYS A 43 1.49 -11.15 -0.68
N ARG A 44 2.25 -11.34 0.41
CA ARG A 44 2.29 -12.61 1.15
C ARG A 44 0.93 -12.96 1.74
N LEU A 45 0.26 -12.00 2.37
CA LEU A 45 -1.10 -12.20 2.89
C LEU A 45 -2.11 -12.53 1.79
N ALA A 46 -2.05 -11.86 0.64
CA ALA A 46 -2.89 -12.17 -0.50
C ALA A 46 -2.62 -13.58 -1.07
N ALA A 47 -1.33 -13.96 -1.16
CA ALA A 47 -0.89 -15.27 -1.63
C ALA A 47 -1.29 -16.42 -0.68
N LEU A 48 -1.44 -16.16 0.63
CA LEU A 48 -2.04 -17.10 1.58
C LEU A 48 -3.53 -17.38 1.30
N GLY A 49 -4.08 -16.80 0.24
CA GLY A 49 -5.41 -17.10 -0.24
C GLY A 49 -6.42 -16.31 0.54
N GLY A 50 -6.40 -14.97 0.36
CA GLY A 50 -7.49 -14.06 0.73
C GLY A 50 -8.80 -14.33 -0.02
N LYS A 51 -9.18 -15.60 -0.12
CA LYS A 51 -10.46 -16.14 -0.52
C LYS A 51 -10.83 -17.05 0.63
N ALA A 52 -11.90 -16.72 1.33
CA ALA A 52 -12.69 -17.73 1.99
C ALA A 52 -13.73 -18.19 0.95
N PRO A 53 -13.39 -19.10 0.00
CA PRO A 53 -14.28 -19.47 -1.11
C PRO A 53 -15.59 -20.11 -0.61
N LEU A 54 -15.58 -20.60 0.63
CA LEU A 54 -16.73 -21.19 1.32
C LEU A 54 -17.39 -20.22 2.32
N MET A 55 -16.99 -18.95 2.37
CA MET A 55 -17.60 -17.98 3.29
C MET A 55 -19.04 -17.73 2.90
N LYS A 56 -19.96 -17.94 3.85
CA LYS A 56 -21.38 -17.67 3.64
C LYS A 56 -21.59 -16.17 3.37
N ALA A 57 -22.48 -15.86 2.44
CA ALA A 57 -22.82 -14.48 2.12
C ALA A 57 -23.39 -13.77 3.35
N ILE A 58 -22.88 -12.57 3.66
CA ILE A 58 -23.41 -11.73 4.74
C ILE A 58 -24.66 -11.00 4.23
N PRO A 59 -25.83 -11.15 4.88
CA PRO A 59 -27.05 -10.46 4.46
C PRO A 59 -26.84 -8.95 4.43
N ARG A 60 -27.11 -8.31 3.28
CA ARG A 60 -27.09 -6.84 3.18
C ARG A 60 -28.35 -6.30 3.85
N ARG A 61 -28.19 -5.42 4.84
CA ARG A 61 -29.31 -4.70 5.45
C ARG A 61 -29.77 -3.61 4.48
N ARG A 62 -30.65 -3.96 3.53
CA ARG A 62 -31.38 -2.96 2.74
C ARG A 62 -32.45 -2.38 3.68
N PRO A 63 -32.56 -1.04 3.85
CA PRO A 63 -33.72 -0.47 4.53
C PRO A 63 -34.98 -0.93 3.79
N ALA A 64 -35.98 -1.41 4.54
CA ALA A 64 -37.24 -1.83 3.98
C ALA A 64 -37.79 -0.69 3.11
N GLU A 65 -38.19 -1.03 1.90
CA GLU A 65 -38.86 -0.12 0.98
C GLU A 65 -40.04 0.51 1.72
N VAL A 66 -39.92 1.80 2.06
CA VAL A 66 -41.01 2.55 2.67
C VAL A 66 -42.08 2.68 1.58
N PRO A 67 -43.27 2.10 1.74
CA PRO A 67 -44.32 2.25 0.74
C PRO A 67 -44.69 3.73 0.71
N SER A 68 -44.46 4.38 -0.43
CA SER A 68 -44.97 5.71 -0.71
C SER A 68 -46.50 5.65 -0.68
N ARG A 69 -47.11 6.22 0.36
CA ARG A 69 -48.53 6.56 0.41
C ARG A 69 -48.68 8.06 0.48
#